data_AF-F2NDN9-F1
#
_entry.id   AF-F2NDN9-F1
#
_cell.length_a   1.000
_cell.length_b   1.000
_cell.length_c   1.000
_cell.angle_alpha   90.00
_cell.angle_beta   90.00
_cell.angle_gamma   90.00
#
_symmetry.space_group_name_H-M   'P 1'
#
loop_
_entity.id
_entity.type
_entity.pdbx_description
1 polymer ?
#
loop_
_entity_poly.entity_id
_entity_poly.type
_entity_poly.pdbx_seq_one_letter_code
_entity_poly.pdbx_strand_id
1 'polypeptide(L)'
;MPSQLDQARLLVPAAQKLAASAYSPLTQQYPELAVIIQDASDNRWEFFFVIASIGVALLLAPVQVEAEVQSQVCDAVEGALETWRPQGYLALKDFFEFVRRHQDGKVEMPAAIGAWVVLNLKQAKPSEEEIALAWPLGLFFLHSFKDWWNLTSETDASDDNS
;
A
#
# COMPACT_ATOMS: atom_id res chain seq x y z
N MET A 1 -23.92 -4.51 6.37
CA MET A 1 -22.63 -3.82 6.23
C MET A 1 -21.52 -4.84 6.38
N PRO A 2 -20.51 -4.87 5.49
CA PRO A 2 -19.35 -5.73 5.68
C PRO A 2 -18.67 -5.41 7.03
N SER A 3 -18.14 -6.42 7.72
CA SER A 3 -17.35 -6.20 8.93
C SER A 3 -15.91 -5.79 8.59
N GLN A 4 -15.16 -5.24 9.55
CA GLN A 4 -13.71 -5.01 9.42
C GLN A 4 -12.96 -6.31 9.09
N LEU A 5 -13.45 -7.46 9.57
CA LEU A 5 -12.90 -8.77 9.25
C LEU A 5 -13.17 -9.17 7.78
N ASP A 6 -14.33 -8.80 7.23
CA ASP A 6 -14.61 -9.03 5.81
C ASP A 6 -13.73 -8.15 4.93
N GLN A 7 -13.50 -6.89 5.32
CA GLN A 7 -12.52 -6.02 4.64
C GLN A 7 -11.10 -6.58 4.71
N ALA A 8 -10.67 -7.10 5.87
CA ALA A 8 -9.36 -7.72 6.01
C ALA A 8 -9.12 -8.84 5.00
N ARG A 9 -10.13 -9.71 4.79
CA ARG A 9 -10.08 -10.81 3.80
C ARG A 9 -10.06 -10.31 2.35
N LEU A 10 -10.60 -9.13 2.09
CA LEU A 10 -10.64 -8.53 0.75
C LEU A 10 -9.40 -7.70 0.41
N LEU A 11 -8.56 -7.37 1.40
CA LEU A 11 -7.43 -6.45 1.21
C LEU A 11 -6.43 -6.95 0.17
N VAL A 12 -5.98 -8.20 0.29
CA VAL A 12 -5.03 -8.81 -0.67
C VAL A 12 -5.60 -8.82 -2.10
N PRO A 13 -6.80 -9.39 -2.37
CA PRO A 13 -7.33 -9.39 -3.73
C PRO A 13 -7.69 -8.00 -4.26
N ALA A 14 -8.06 -7.05 -3.41
CA ALA A 14 -8.26 -5.66 -3.83
C ALA A 14 -6.94 -5.00 -4.23
N ALA A 15 -5.88 -5.18 -3.43
CA ALA A 15 -4.55 -4.66 -3.73
C ALA A 15 -3.98 -5.25 -5.03
N GLN A 16 -4.20 -6.54 -5.31
CA GLN A 16 -3.81 -7.17 -6.57
C GLN A 16 -4.50 -6.54 -7.78
N LYS A 17 -5.83 -6.36 -7.69
CA LYS A 17 -6.61 -5.70 -8.75
C LYS A 17 -6.12 -4.28 -8.98
N LEU A 18 -5.88 -3.54 -7.89
CA LEU A 18 -5.37 -2.18 -7.97
C LEU A 18 -3.97 -2.14 -8.61
N ALA A 19 -3.06 -3.06 -8.24
CA ALA A 19 -1.73 -3.16 -8.83
C ALA A 19 -1.80 -3.34 -10.36
N ALA A 20 -2.69 -4.20 -10.83
CA ALA A 20 -2.91 -4.41 -12.26
C ALA A 20 -3.50 -3.16 -12.95
N SER A 21 -4.51 -2.52 -12.35
CA SER A 21 -5.16 -1.35 -12.95
C SER A 21 -4.30 -0.08 -12.89
N ALA A 22 -3.44 0.05 -11.88
CA ALA A 22 -2.61 1.23 -11.65
C ALA A 22 -1.35 1.24 -12.52
N TYR A 23 -0.96 0.08 -13.09
CA TYR A 23 0.26 -0.03 -13.91
C TYR A 23 0.29 0.99 -15.07
N SER A 24 -0.71 0.94 -15.96
CA SER A 24 -0.70 1.79 -17.16
C SER A 24 -0.82 3.28 -16.82
N PRO A 25 -1.73 3.73 -15.94
CA PRO A 25 -1.82 5.15 -15.60
C PRO A 25 -0.55 5.68 -14.92
N LEU A 26 0.03 4.94 -13.97
CA LEU A 26 1.22 5.40 -13.25
C LEU A 26 2.46 5.44 -14.15
N THR A 27 2.65 4.44 -15.01
CA THR A 27 3.78 4.43 -15.95
C THR A 27 3.66 5.48 -17.06
N GLN A 28 2.43 5.86 -17.44
CA GLN A 28 2.20 6.98 -18.36
C GLN A 28 2.48 8.33 -17.70
N GLN A 29 2.10 8.48 -16.43
CA GLN A 29 2.33 9.72 -15.68
C GLN A 29 3.80 9.88 -15.24
N TYR A 30 4.48 8.77 -14.97
CA TYR A 30 5.86 8.72 -14.49
C TYR A 30 6.69 7.77 -15.38
N PRO A 31 7.24 8.24 -16.51
CA PRO A 31 7.98 7.40 -17.44
C PRO A 31 9.19 6.69 -16.80
N GLU A 32 9.85 7.30 -15.83
CA GLU A 32 10.96 6.71 -15.08
C GLU A 32 10.52 5.46 -14.31
N LEU A 33 9.28 5.43 -13.81
CA LEU A 33 8.70 4.24 -13.19
C LEU A 33 8.56 3.10 -14.21
N ALA A 34 8.20 3.42 -15.46
CA ALA A 34 8.11 2.43 -16.52
C ALA A 34 9.46 1.77 -16.78
N VAL A 35 10.55 2.54 -16.78
CA VAL A 35 11.92 2.05 -16.94
C VAL A 35 12.29 1.13 -15.77
N ILE A 36 12.07 1.58 -14.53
CA ILE A 36 12.36 0.77 -13.32
C ILE A 36 11.62 -0.57 -13.37
N ILE A 37 10.35 -0.59 -13.80
CA ILE A 37 9.56 -1.81 -13.83
C ILE A 37 9.98 -2.72 -15.01
N GLN A 38 10.32 -2.17 -16.17
CA GLN A 38 10.80 -2.97 -17.31
C GLN A 38 12.11 -3.70 -17.01
N ASP A 39 13.00 -3.07 -16.24
CA ASP A 39 14.26 -3.67 -15.79
C ASP A 39 14.07 -4.71 -14.67
N ALA A 40 12.88 -4.74 -14.04
CA ALA A 40 12.54 -5.68 -12.99
C ALA A 40 12.04 -7.01 -13.59
N SER A 41 12.28 -8.11 -12.89
CA SER A 41 11.72 -9.41 -13.29
C SER A 41 10.19 -9.39 -13.27
N ASP A 42 9.58 -10.14 -14.18
CA ASP A 42 8.13 -10.35 -14.24
C ASP A 42 7.56 -10.60 -12.83
N ASN A 43 6.57 -9.80 -12.45
CA ASN A 43 5.85 -9.81 -11.16
C ASN A 43 6.43 -8.99 -9.98
N ARG A 44 7.58 -8.30 -10.09
CA ARG A 44 8.05 -7.45 -8.96
C ARG A 44 7.11 -6.26 -8.70
N TRP A 45 6.58 -5.67 -9.77
CA TRP A 45 5.58 -4.61 -9.66
C TRP A 45 4.40 -5.04 -8.80
N GLU A 46 3.72 -6.11 -9.20
CA GLU A 46 2.57 -6.62 -8.46
C GLU A 46 2.95 -6.95 -7.02
N PHE A 47 4.08 -7.63 -6.82
CA PHE A 47 4.50 -8.04 -5.49
C PHE A 47 4.68 -6.84 -4.54
N PHE A 48 5.57 -5.91 -4.87
CA PHE A 48 5.87 -4.79 -3.97
C PHE A 48 4.74 -3.78 -3.87
N PHE A 49 3.92 -3.63 -4.93
CA PHE A 49 2.73 -2.81 -4.89
C PHE A 49 1.71 -3.35 -3.89
N VAL A 50 1.44 -4.66 -3.92
CA VAL A 50 0.50 -5.29 -2.99
C VAL A 50 1.02 -5.21 -1.56
N ILE A 51 2.32 -5.44 -1.33
CA ILE A 51 2.92 -5.32 0.01
C ILE A 51 2.79 -3.88 0.54
N ALA A 52 3.12 -2.87 -0.27
CA ALA A 52 2.99 -1.47 0.15
C ALA A 52 1.52 -1.11 0.43
N SER A 53 0.59 -1.61 -0.39
CA SER A 53 -0.86 -1.41 -0.20
C SER A 53 -1.35 -1.98 1.13
N ILE A 54 -0.98 -3.25 1.41
CA ILE A 54 -1.32 -3.91 2.68
C ILE A 54 -0.67 -3.18 3.86
N GLY A 55 0.60 -2.83 3.73
CA GLY A 55 1.36 -2.11 4.74
C GLY A 55 0.72 -0.77 5.10
N VAL A 56 0.30 0.01 4.10
CA VAL A 56 -0.41 1.28 4.34
C VAL A 56 -1.74 1.07 5.03
N ALA A 57 -2.56 0.10 4.58
CA ALA A 57 -3.82 -0.20 5.25
C ALA A 57 -3.59 -0.57 6.72
N LEU A 58 -2.60 -1.41 7.01
CA LEU A 58 -2.27 -1.81 8.39
C LEU A 58 -1.64 -0.68 9.22
N LEU A 59 -0.88 0.25 8.63
CA LEU A 59 -0.40 1.46 9.32
C LEU A 59 -1.55 2.34 9.80
N LEU A 60 -2.67 2.35 9.07
CA LEU A 60 -3.86 3.14 9.39
C LEU A 60 -4.85 2.38 10.31
N ALA A 61 -4.73 1.06 10.41
CA ALA A 61 -5.64 0.24 11.22
C ALA A 61 -5.76 0.71 12.69
N PRO A 62 -4.69 1.10 13.41
CA PRO A 62 -4.81 1.52 14.82
C PRO A 62 -5.76 2.69 15.08
N VAL A 63 -6.03 3.53 14.08
CA VAL A 63 -6.93 4.69 14.20
C VAL A 63 -8.30 4.48 13.57
N GLN A 64 -8.52 3.38 12.84
CA GLN A 64 -9.76 3.11 12.09
C GLN A 64 -10.42 1.77 12.43
N VAL A 65 -9.70 0.88 13.11
CA VAL A 65 -10.15 -0.46 13.48
C VAL A 65 -10.32 -0.54 14.99
N GLU A 66 -11.46 -1.09 15.43
CA GLU A 66 -11.75 -1.26 16.86
C GLU A 66 -10.68 -2.15 17.52
N ALA A 67 -10.19 -1.73 18.69
CA ALA A 67 -9.05 -2.37 19.34
C ALA A 67 -9.27 -3.87 19.58
N GLU A 68 -10.51 -4.28 19.87
CA GLU A 68 -10.92 -5.65 20.15
C GLU A 68 -10.78 -6.58 18.94
N VAL A 69 -10.80 -6.04 17.71
CA VAL A 69 -10.72 -6.83 16.47
C VAL A 69 -9.41 -6.64 15.72
N GLN A 70 -8.52 -5.73 16.14
CA GLN A 70 -7.24 -5.48 15.46
C GLN A 70 -6.39 -6.75 15.28
N SER A 71 -6.29 -7.60 16.32
CA SER A 71 -5.57 -8.88 16.20
C SER A 71 -6.17 -9.78 15.13
N GLN A 72 -7.50 -9.90 15.10
CA GLN A 72 -8.21 -10.74 14.13
C GLN A 72 -8.08 -10.20 12.69
N VAL A 73 -8.02 -8.87 12.54
CA VAL A 73 -7.74 -8.21 11.26
C VAL A 73 -6.33 -8.53 10.79
N CYS A 74 -5.32 -8.41 11.65
CA CYS A 74 -3.94 -8.79 11.34
C CYS A 74 -3.84 -10.25 10.92
N ASP A 75 -4.43 -11.17 11.70
CA ASP A 75 -4.41 -12.62 11.41
C ASP A 75 -5.08 -12.93 10.06
N ALA A 76 -6.19 -12.26 9.75
CA ALA A 76 -6.89 -12.45 8.47
C ALA A 76 -6.08 -11.93 7.28
N VAL A 77 -5.42 -10.79 7.42
CA VAL A 77 -4.53 -10.25 6.38
C VAL A 77 -3.30 -11.14 6.21
N GLU A 78 -2.70 -11.62 7.30
CA GLU A 78 -1.56 -12.54 7.26
C GLU A 78 -1.91 -13.85 6.56
N GLY A 79 -3.04 -14.48 6.92
CA GLY A 79 -3.48 -15.71 6.26
C GLY A 79 -3.79 -15.52 4.76
N ALA A 80 -4.38 -14.38 4.38
CA ALA A 80 -4.60 -14.05 2.98
C ALA A 80 -3.28 -13.81 2.22
N LEU A 81 -2.31 -13.16 2.87
CA LEU A 81 -0.99 -12.88 2.30
C LEU A 81 -0.18 -14.16 2.13
N GLU A 82 -0.16 -15.04 3.13
CA GLU A 82 0.52 -16.34 3.09
C GLU A 82 -0.04 -17.23 1.96
N THR A 83 -1.36 -17.25 1.80
CA THR A 83 -2.04 -17.98 0.72
C THR A 83 -1.62 -17.50 -0.67
N TRP A 84 -1.45 -16.18 -0.85
CA TRP A 84 -1.02 -15.63 -2.13
C TRP A 84 0.49 -15.77 -2.38
N ARG A 85 1.31 -15.36 -1.41
CA ARG A 85 2.78 -15.39 -1.48
C ARG A 85 3.36 -15.67 -0.09
N PRO A 86 3.96 -16.86 0.16
CA PRO A 86 4.55 -17.19 1.46
C PRO A 86 5.65 -16.23 1.94
N GLN A 87 6.33 -15.54 1.02
CA GLN A 87 7.36 -14.54 1.35
C GLN A 87 6.78 -13.15 1.67
N GLY A 88 5.47 -12.96 1.50
CA GLY A 88 4.81 -11.66 1.67
C GLY A 88 4.96 -11.11 3.08
N TYR A 89 4.91 -11.98 4.10
CA TYR A 89 5.11 -11.57 5.49
C TYR A 89 6.48 -10.92 5.73
N LEU A 90 7.55 -11.48 5.17
CA LEU A 90 8.91 -10.93 5.30
C LEU A 90 9.03 -9.56 4.64
N ALA A 91 8.45 -9.39 3.45
CA ALA A 91 8.43 -8.11 2.76
C ALA A 91 7.57 -7.07 3.50
N LEU A 92 6.44 -7.49 4.09
CA LEU A 92 5.58 -6.61 4.88
C LEU A 92 6.28 -6.16 6.17
N LYS A 93 7.01 -7.06 6.83
CA LYS A 93 7.84 -6.71 7.99
C LYS A 93 8.94 -5.72 7.60
N ASP A 94 9.65 -5.98 6.50
CA ASP A 94 10.68 -5.07 5.98
C ASP A 94 10.09 -3.68 5.66
N PHE A 95 8.90 -3.63 5.06
CA PHE A 95 8.16 -2.39 4.82
C PHE A 95 7.93 -1.59 6.12
N PHE A 96 7.39 -2.21 7.16
CA PHE A 96 7.15 -1.52 8.44
C PHE A 96 8.44 -1.04 9.09
N GLU A 97 9.47 -1.88 9.11
CA GLU A 97 10.77 -1.52 9.68
C GLU A 97 11.42 -0.36 8.92
N PHE A 98 11.30 -0.36 7.59
CA PHE A 98 11.79 0.72 6.74
C PHE A 98 11.04 2.02 7.01
N VAL A 99 9.71 2.00 6.96
CA VAL A 99 8.88 3.20 7.16
C VAL A 99 9.12 3.79 8.55
N ARG A 100 9.11 2.96 9.60
CA ARG A 100 9.36 3.40 10.98
C ARG A 100 10.74 4.07 11.12
N ARG A 101 11.79 3.43 10.60
CA ARG A 101 13.16 3.98 10.66
C ARG A 101 13.28 5.34 9.98
N HIS A 102 12.60 5.52 8.86
CA HIS A 102 12.61 6.80 8.13
C HIS A 102 11.80 7.88 8.85
N GLN A 103 10.67 7.51 9.48
CA GLN A 103 9.91 8.43 10.31
C GLN A 103 10.70 8.89 11.55
N ASP A 104 11.44 7.99 12.21
CA ASP A 104 12.36 8.35 13.30
C ASP A 104 13.44 9.34 12.84
N GLY A 105 13.84 9.23 11.56
CA GLY A 105 14.73 10.17 10.86
C GLY A 105 14.05 11.46 10.36
N LYS A 106 12.79 11.71 10.74
CA LYS A 106 11.97 12.86 10.31
C LYS A 106 11.68 12.91 8.80
N VAL A 107 11.75 11.78 8.11
CA VAL A 107 11.24 11.65 6.74
C VAL A 107 9.72 11.51 6.80
N GLU A 108 9.02 12.28 5.98
CA GLU A 108 7.57 12.22 5.93
C GLU A 108 7.08 10.86 5.41
N MET A 109 5.94 10.39 5.92
CA MET A 109 5.41 9.06 5.63
C MET A 109 5.23 8.78 4.13
N PRO A 110 4.69 9.70 3.29
CA PRO A 110 4.60 9.46 1.84
C PRO A 110 5.97 9.17 1.22
N ALA A 111 6.98 9.98 1.53
CA ALA A 111 8.33 9.78 1.02
C ALA A 111 8.90 8.41 1.45
N ALA A 112 8.70 8.01 2.71
CA ALA A 112 9.17 6.72 3.20
C ALA A 112 8.49 5.53 2.49
N ILE A 113 7.17 5.58 2.29
CA ILE A 113 6.41 4.53 1.60
C ILE A 113 6.89 4.36 0.16
N GLY A 114 6.93 5.46 -0.61
CA GLY A 114 7.31 5.35 -2.02
C GLY A 114 8.80 5.05 -2.20
N ALA A 115 9.68 5.54 -1.32
CA ALA A 115 11.10 5.19 -1.36
C ALA A 115 11.31 3.68 -1.18
N TRP A 116 10.56 3.05 -0.26
CA TRP A 116 10.61 1.60 -0.09
C TRP A 116 10.23 0.86 -1.37
N VAL A 117 9.18 1.31 -2.06
CA VAL A 117 8.73 0.71 -3.34
C VAL A 117 9.79 0.89 -4.42
N VAL A 118 10.30 2.11 -4.63
CA VAL A 118 11.33 2.39 -5.64
C VAL A 118 12.59 1.54 -5.42
N LEU A 119 13.07 1.46 -4.17
CA LEU A 119 14.25 0.67 -3.82
C LEU A 119 14.05 -0.83 -4.10
N ASN A 120 12.89 -1.36 -3.75
CA ASN A 120 12.58 -2.77 -3.92
C ASN A 120 12.33 -3.16 -5.37
N LEU A 121 11.72 -2.27 -6.18
CA LEU A 121 11.60 -2.51 -7.62
C LEU A 121 12.98 -2.51 -8.29
N LYS A 122 13.81 -1.49 -7.98
CA LYS A 122 15.11 -1.29 -8.61
C LYS A 122 16.17 -2.30 -8.17
N GLN A 123 16.15 -2.77 -6.93
CA GLN A 123 17.21 -3.63 -6.34
C GLN A 123 18.63 -3.06 -6.45
N ALA A 124 18.73 -1.74 -6.61
CA ALA A 124 19.97 -0.99 -6.69
C ALA A 124 19.73 0.44 -6.19
N LYS A 125 20.81 1.21 -6.01
CA LYS A 125 20.72 2.62 -5.60
C LYS A 125 19.99 3.43 -6.68
N PRO A 126 18.85 4.08 -6.36
CA PRO A 126 18.14 4.94 -7.29
C PRO A 126 18.94 6.21 -7.62
N SER A 127 18.74 6.74 -8.83
CA SER A 127 19.15 8.08 -9.22
C SER A 127 18.28 9.13 -8.49
N GLU A 128 18.67 10.40 -8.61
CA GLU A 128 17.89 11.51 -8.04
C GLU A 128 16.50 11.65 -8.70
N GLU A 129 16.40 11.35 -9.99
CA GLU A 129 15.13 11.38 -10.73
C GLU A 129 14.21 10.23 -10.29
N GLU A 130 14.76 9.03 -10.09
CA GLU A 130 13.98 7.87 -9.66
C GLU A 130 13.53 7.99 -8.21
N ILE A 131 14.38 8.52 -7.32
CA ILE A 131 13.97 8.73 -5.91
C ILE A 131 12.96 9.86 -5.79
N ALA A 132 12.90 10.81 -6.74
CA ALA A 132 11.86 11.84 -6.78
C ALA A 132 10.44 11.24 -6.96
N LEU A 133 10.33 10.00 -7.46
CA LEU A 133 9.06 9.25 -7.53
C LEU A 133 8.53 8.82 -6.15
N ALA A 134 9.37 8.82 -5.12
CA ALA A 134 8.99 8.34 -3.78
C ALA A 134 7.78 9.10 -3.22
N TRP A 135 7.79 10.43 -3.31
CA TRP A 135 6.69 11.24 -2.80
C TRP A 135 5.35 10.96 -3.48
N PRO A 136 5.20 11.10 -4.82
CA PRO A 136 3.93 10.86 -5.49
C PRO A 136 3.43 9.42 -5.36
N LEU A 137 4.33 8.42 -5.38
CA LEU A 137 3.93 7.03 -5.16
C LEU A 137 3.39 6.80 -3.75
N GLY A 138 4.07 7.33 -2.73
CA GLY A 138 3.59 7.24 -1.35
C GLY A 138 2.23 7.90 -1.15
N LEU A 139 2.02 9.08 -1.74
CA LEU A 139 0.72 9.74 -1.74
C LEU A 139 -0.34 8.89 -2.43
N PHE A 140 -0.02 8.30 -3.58
CA PHE A 140 -0.94 7.40 -4.28
C PHE A 140 -1.39 6.23 -3.39
N PHE A 141 -0.47 5.57 -2.68
CA PHE A 141 -0.83 4.49 -1.76
C PHE A 141 -1.68 4.98 -0.59
N LEU A 142 -1.29 6.08 0.06
CA LEU A 142 -2.06 6.67 1.16
C LEU A 142 -3.48 7.04 0.71
N HIS A 143 -3.64 7.71 -0.44
CA HIS A 143 -4.96 8.07 -0.95
C HIS A 143 -5.79 6.86 -1.38
N SER A 144 -5.16 5.80 -1.89
CA SER A 144 -5.87 4.60 -2.32
C SER A 144 -6.42 3.78 -1.14
N PHE A 145 -5.77 3.86 0.03
CA PHE A 145 -6.11 3.04 1.19
C PHE A 145 -6.51 3.83 2.44
N LYS A 146 -6.57 5.18 2.38
CA LYS A 146 -6.92 6.03 3.54
C LYS A 146 -8.25 5.70 4.18
N ASP A 147 -9.21 5.22 3.39
CA ASP A 147 -10.57 4.94 3.84
C ASP A 147 -10.85 3.42 3.85
N TRP A 148 -9.81 2.59 3.76
CA TRP A 148 -9.99 1.15 3.60
C TRP A 148 -10.80 0.53 4.75
N TRP A 149 -10.59 1.00 5.98
CA TRP A 149 -11.31 0.50 7.17
C TRP A 149 -12.59 1.27 7.51
N ASN A 150 -12.92 2.32 6.75
CA ASN A 150 -14.11 3.12 6.99
C ASN A 150 -15.35 2.37 6.47
N LEU A 151 -16.12 1.81 7.40
CA LEU A 151 -17.33 1.02 7.10
C LEU A 151 -18.58 1.89 6.83
N THR A 152 -18.50 3.20 7.05
CA THR A 152 -19.61 4.12 6.79
C THR A 152 -19.76 4.30 5.29
N SER A 153 -20.86 3.80 4.74
CA SER A 153 -21.35 4.22 3.44
C SER A 153 -21.51 5.74 3.48
N GLU A 154 -20.85 6.47 2.61
CA GLU A 154 -21.26 7.83 2.27
C GLU A 154 -22.72 7.76 1.79
N THR A 155 -23.64 7.98 2.71
CA THR A 155 -25.04 8.31 2.46
C THR A 155 -25.34 9.58 3.25
N ASP A 156 -24.48 10.58 3.07
CA ASP A 156 -24.85 11.98 3.26
C ASP A 156 -24.92 12.61 1.85
N ALA A 157 -25.74 12.01 0.99
CA ALA A 157 -26.17 12.66 -0.23
C ALA A 157 -27.32 13.60 0.14
N SER A 158 -27.05 14.90 0.04
CA SER A 158 -28.02 15.97 -0.20
C SER A 158 -29.20 16.07 0.77
N ASP A 159 -29.02 16.82 1.86
CA ASP A 159 -30.09 17.62 2.45
C ASP A 159 -29.47 18.94 2.94
N ASP A 160 -29.36 19.89 2.02
CA ASP A 160 -29.47 21.33 2.33
C ASP A 160 -29.61 22.10 1.01
N ASN A 161 -30.81 21.98 0.43
CA ASN A 161 -31.40 23.02 -0.40
C ASN A 161 -32.68 23.44 0.32
N SER A 162 -32.59 24.50 1.14
CA SER A 162 -33.73 25.25 1.64
C SER A 162 -33.34 26.71 1.84
#